data_AF-A0AAC8WK25-F1
#
_entry.id   AF-A0AAC8WK25-F1
#
_cell.length_a   1.000
_cell.length_b   1.000
_cell.length_c   1.000
_cell.angle_alpha   90.00
_cell.angle_beta   90.00
_cell.angle_gamma   90.00
#
_symmetry.space_group_name_H-M   'P 1'
#
loop_
_entity.id
_entity.type
_entity.pdbx_description
1 polymer ?
#
loop_
_entity_poly.entity_id
_entity_poly.type
_entity_poly.pdbx_seq_one_letter_code
_entity_poly.pdbx_strand_id
1 'polypeptide(L)' 'MKKILLALFLVSSALLVKEYYPNGKIKIEEPYKNGQIDGIAKAYDEAGKVIQQATFKNGQQVK' A
#
# COMPACT_ATOMS: atom_id res chain seq x y z
N MET A 1 9.48 28.54 20.24
CA MET A 1 8.74 27.74 21.23
C MET A 1 8.28 26.45 20.59
N LYS A 2 8.63 25.31 21.21
CA LYS A 2 8.10 23.94 21.04
C LYS A 2 8.12 23.29 19.63
N LYS A 3 9.23 22.58 19.37
CA LYS A 3 9.33 21.19 18.88
C LYS A 3 8.49 20.79 17.65
N ILE A 4 9.16 20.56 16.53
CA ILE A 4 9.07 19.33 15.70
C ILE A 4 10.51 19.14 15.17
N LEU A 5 11.43 18.64 16.00
CA LEU A 5 11.80 17.22 16.07
C LEU A 5 12.12 16.61 14.70
N LEU A 6 13.39 16.76 14.31
CA LEU A 6 14.23 15.71 13.70
C LEU A 6 13.47 14.64 12.88
N ALA A 7 13.23 14.91 11.59
CA ALA A 7 12.91 13.85 10.61
C ALA A 7 14.09 13.58 9.67
N LEU A 8 15.32 13.80 10.14
CA LEU A 8 16.57 13.44 9.44
C LEU A 8 16.90 11.93 9.54
N PHE A 9 15.91 11.05 9.72
CA PHE A 9 16.15 9.59 9.93
C PHE A 9 15.16 8.60 9.28
N LEU A 10 14.15 8.99 8.48
CA LEU A 10 13.10 8.05 8.02
C LEU A 10 12.87 8.00 6.51
N VAL A 11 13.93 7.82 5.71
CA VAL A 11 13.76 7.36 4.31
C VAL A 11 13.59 5.84 4.28
N SER A 12 12.68 5.29 5.08
CA SER A 12 12.13 3.96 4.83
C SER A 12 11.05 4.16 3.78
N SER A 13 11.43 4.17 2.50
CA SER A 13 10.55 4.44 1.35
C SER A 13 9.50 3.33 1.18
N ALA A 14 8.50 3.33 2.07
CA ALA A 14 7.27 2.59 1.91
C ALA A 14 6.32 3.46 1.06
N LEU A 15 5.94 2.97 -0.12
CA LEU A 15 4.99 3.59 -1.03
C LEU A 15 3.69 2.78 -1.01
N LEU A 16 2.54 3.43 -1.17
CA LEU A 16 1.26 2.75 -1.33
C LEU A 16 0.65 3.17 -2.67
N VAL A 17 0.57 2.24 -3.61
CA VAL A 17 -0.03 2.47 -4.92
C VAL A 17 -1.52 2.13 -4.84
N LYS A 18 -2.35 2.98 -5.44
CA LYS A 18 -3.80 2.80 -5.49
C LYS A 18 -4.30 2.92 -6.92
N GLU A 19 -5.07 1.95 -7.36
CA GLU A 19 -5.90 2.05 -8.57
C GLU A 19 -7.35 2.34 -8.15
N TYR A 20 -8.06 3.12 -8.95
CA TYR A 20 -9.43 3.51 -8.69
C TYR A 20 -10.35 3.11 -9.84
N TYR A 21 -11.58 2.76 -9.50
CA TYR A 21 -12.68 2.65 -10.46
C TYR A 21 -13.08 4.03 -11.00
N PRO A 22 -13.82 4.10 -12.13
CA PRO A 22 -14.34 5.37 -12.66
C PRO A 22 -15.22 6.14 -11.67
N ASN A 23 -15.87 5.44 -10.74
CA ASN A 23 -16.67 6.02 -9.67
C ASN A 23 -15.83 6.62 -8.51
N GLY A 24 -14.50 6.59 -8.62
CA GLY A 24 -13.57 7.13 -7.62
C GLY A 24 -13.32 6.23 -6.41
N LYS A 25 -13.95 5.06 -6.32
CA LYS A 25 -13.67 4.07 -5.27
C LYS A 25 -12.40 3.29 -5.58
N ILE A 26 -11.73 2.83 -4.53
CA ILE A 26 -10.50 2.05 -4.64
C ILE A 26 -10.81 0.70 -5.29
N LYS A 27 -9.99 0.34 -6.27
CA LYS A 27 -10.00 -0.94 -6.96
C LYS A 27 -8.87 -1.84 -6.45
N ILE A 28 -7.66 -1.32 -6.32
CA ILE A 28 -6.47 -2.05 -5.86
C ILE A 28 -5.67 -1.18 -4.89
N GLU A 29 -5.11 -1.80 -3.85
CA GLU A 29 -4.08 -1.22 -2.98
C GLU A 29 -2.88 -2.14 -2.89
N GLU A 30 -1.69 -1.63 -3.21
CA GLU A 30 -0.44 -2.38 -3.20
C GLU A 30 0.65 -1.63 -2.42
N PRO A 31 1.11 -2.18 -1.28
CA PRO A 31 2.21 -1.60 -0.52
C PRO A 31 3.55 -2.00 -1.13
N TYR A 32 4.44 -1.04 -1.32
CA TYR A 32 5.79 -1.24 -1.83
C TYR A 32 6.81 -0.80 -0.79
N LYS A 33 7.90 -1.55 -0.68
CA LYS A 33 9.08 -1.21 0.10
C LYS A 33 10.31 -1.45 -0.75
N ASN A 34 11.21 -0.47 -0.81
CA ASN A 34 12.45 -0.54 -1.60
C ASN A 34 12.23 -0.94 -3.06
N GLY A 35 11.13 -0.46 -3.67
CA GLY A 35 10.78 -0.73 -5.07
C GLY A 35 10.12 -2.09 -5.34
N GLN A 36 9.82 -2.89 -4.32
CA GLN A 36 9.14 -4.19 -4.44
C GLN A 36 7.85 -4.21 -3.63
N ILE A 37 6.83 -4.95 -4.08
CA ILE A 37 5.61 -5.13 -3.31
C ILE A 37 5.93 -5.88 -2.00
N ASP A 38 5.55 -5.29 -0.87
CA ASP A 38 5.85 -5.80 0.47
C ASP A 38 4.75 -5.37 1.44
N GLY A 39 3.99 -6.35 1.93
CA GLY A 39 2.79 -6.15 2.75
C GLY A 39 1.55 -6.79 2.14
N ILE A 40 0.38 -6.37 2.62
CA ILE A 40 -0.91 -6.92 2.21
C ILE A 40 -1.44 -6.12 1.01
N ALA A 41 -1.53 -6.78 -0.14
CA ALA A 41 -2.21 -6.25 -1.32
C ALA A 41 -3.70 -6.63 -1.28
N LYS A 42 -4.57 -5.72 -1.70
CA LYS A 42 -6.02 -5.93 -1.71
C LYS A 42 -6.62 -5.47 -3.03
N ALA A 43 -7.56 -6.25 -3.54
CA ALA A 43 -8.48 -5.84 -4.58
C ALA A 43 -9.90 -5.77 -4.03
N TYR A 44 -10.63 -4.76 -4.48
CA TYR A 44 -11.97 -4.44 -4.04
C TYR A 44 -12.93 -4.49 -5.22
N ASP A 45 -14.21 -4.80 -4.98
CA ASP A 45 -15.26 -4.57 -5.97
C ASP A 45 -15.72 -3.11 -6.00
N GLU A 46 -16.62 -2.75 -6.92
CA GLU A 46 -17.18 -1.40 -7.04
C GLU A 46 -18.05 -0.98 -5.84
N ALA A 47 -18.47 -1.92 -4.98
CA ALA A 47 -19.13 -1.59 -3.73
C ALA A 47 -18.11 -1.17 -2.65
N GLY A 48 -16.83 -1.56 -2.80
CA GLY A 48 -15.73 -1.33 -1.86
C GLY A 48 -15.46 -2.55 -0.96
N LYS A 49 -16.01 -3.72 -1.28
CA LYS A 49 -15.76 -4.97 -0.55
C LYS A 49 -14.49 -5.62 -1.07
N VAL A 50 -13.65 -6.13 -0.16
CA VAL A 50 -12.48 -6.92 -0.53
C VAL A 50 -12.92 -8.21 -1.22
N ILE A 51 -12.49 -8.38 -2.47
CA ILE A 51 -12.74 -9.59 -3.26
C ILE A 51 -11.48 -10.46 -3.41
N GLN A 52 -10.30 -9.86 -3.21
CA GLN A 52 -9.04 -10.58 -3.21
C GLN A 52 -8.07 -9.93 -2.23
N GLN A 53 -7.28 -10.76 -1.55
CA GLN A 53 -6.16 -10.32 -0.72
C GLN A 53 -5.00 -11.28 -0.94
N ALA A 54 -3.79 -10.73 -1.04
CA ALA A 54 -2.55 -11.50 -1.07
C ALA A 54 -1.50 -10.83 -0.19
N THR A 55 -0.70 -11.63 0.49
CA THR A 55 0.40 -11.11 1.31
C THR A 55 1.70 -11.27 0.53
N PHE A 56 2.48 -10.20 0.43
CA PHE A 56 3.78 -10.19 -0.22
C PHE A 56 4.90 -9.89 0.77
N LYS A 57 6.07 -10.46 0.52
CA LYS A 57 7.32 -10.15 1.22
C LYS A 57 8.46 -10.12 0.20
N ASN A 58 9.16 -8.98 0.11
CA ASN A 58 10.22 -8.73 -0.87
C ASN A 58 9.82 -9.17 -2.30
N GLY A 59 8.64 -8.74 -2.76
CA GLY A 59 8.13 -9.02 -4.09
C GLY A 59 7.51 -10.42 -4.29
N GLN A 60 7.56 -11.30 -3.29
CA GLN A 60 7.04 -12.67 -3.41
C GLN A 60 5.73 -12.84 -2.65
N GLN A 61 4.72 -13.42 -3.30
CA GLN A 61 3.48 -13.79 -2.63
C GLN A 61 3.73 -14.95 -1.66
N VAL A 62 3.32 -14.78 -0.41
CA VAL A 62 3.49 -15.77 0.66
C VAL A 62 2.15 -16.32 1.17
N LYS A 63 1.03 -15.66 0.84
CA LYS A 63 -0.32 -16.10 1.20
C LYS A 63 -1.36 -15.51 0.26
#